data_AF-A0A953Z8Y5-F1
#
_entry.id   AF-A0A953Z8Y5-F1
#
_cell.length_a   1.000
_cell.length_b   1.000
_cell.length_c   1.000
_cell.angle_alpha   90.00
_cell.angle_beta   90.00
_cell.angle_gamma   90.00
#
_symmetry.space_group_name_H-M   'P 1'
#
loop_
_entity.id
_entity.type
_entity.pdbx_description
1 polymer ?
#
loop_
_entity_poly.entity_id
_entity_poly.type
_entity_poly.pdbx_seq_one_letter_code
_entity_poly.pdbx_strand_id
1 'polypeptide(L)'
;MRVAAYVYPGWHPIPERDESFHPGFTEWELVAACRPRFEGHAQPRVPLLGEYDDRDPIEVERRVALAREHGIDALVYGSFWCRGKRVFEDALDRGFLGSGVGQETPFAVMWANRMPRRVLPVRRADLPVIDGRRRVPTDVEDFVAFVGTMAREYFVRPNYLTVGGYAYLSVFDSTFFLLELGIDGAREAIARAREWLAANDFPELHLAAIDPSADVIGSLREVGFDSVTQYVLLPEWKGDPSQDYATAAARRADEWAGYAERSGLPYMPSVAPGWDASPRGADFGPARPDKYPWSPVVTGEHPDEFRRALERALAFDSGVDDGLTFVASLNEWSEGHYLEPDTRFGNGWLEAVRAARRLIHPD
;
A
#
# COMPACT_ATOMS: atom_id res chain seq x y z
N MET A 1 -7.76 16.35 8.43
CA MET A 1 -7.09 15.03 8.47
C MET A 1 -6.04 14.98 7.38
N ARG A 2 -4.88 14.36 7.60
CA ARG A 2 -3.83 14.29 6.57
C ARG A 2 -4.09 13.15 5.59
N VAL A 3 -3.79 13.35 4.30
CA VAL A 3 -3.90 12.32 3.26
C VAL A 3 -2.52 11.71 3.01
N ALA A 4 -2.38 10.40 3.23
CA ALA A 4 -1.15 9.67 2.97
C ALA A 4 -1.34 8.67 1.81
N ALA A 5 -0.45 8.68 0.81
CA ALA A 5 -0.50 7.70 -0.27
C ALA A 5 0.50 6.58 -0.02
N TYR A 6 0.06 5.33 -0.20
CA TYR A 6 1.01 4.21 -0.23
C TYR A 6 1.86 4.25 -1.50
N VAL A 7 3.10 3.76 -1.41
CA VAL A 7 4.04 3.70 -2.54
C VAL A 7 4.62 2.30 -2.65
N TYR A 8 4.53 1.72 -3.84
CA TYR A 8 5.21 0.47 -4.19
C TYR A 8 6.63 0.78 -4.71
N PRO A 9 7.68 0.16 -4.14
CA PRO A 9 9.08 0.43 -4.47
C PRO A 9 9.67 -0.48 -5.58
N GLY A 10 8.83 -1.17 -6.36
CA GLY A 10 9.28 -2.25 -7.24
C GLY A 10 9.39 -1.89 -8.73
N TRP A 11 9.63 -0.62 -9.07
CA TRP A 11 9.72 -0.14 -10.45
C TRP A 11 11.16 -0.10 -11.01
N HIS A 12 12.10 -0.74 -10.33
CA HIS A 12 13.48 -0.92 -10.79
C HIS A 12 13.91 -2.39 -10.78
N PRO A 13 14.90 -2.77 -11.61
CA PRO A 13 15.44 -4.13 -11.60
C PRO A 13 16.32 -4.37 -10.36
N ILE A 14 16.21 -5.57 -9.80
CA ILE A 14 17.05 -6.06 -8.70
C ILE A 14 17.52 -7.49 -8.99
N PRO A 15 18.71 -7.92 -8.51
CA PRO A 15 19.22 -9.27 -8.74
C PRO A 15 18.24 -10.39 -8.35
N GLU A 16 17.52 -10.22 -7.24
CA GLU A 16 16.57 -11.20 -6.71
C GLU A 16 15.39 -11.44 -7.66
N ARG A 17 14.99 -10.43 -8.44
CA ARG A 17 13.99 -10.58 -9.49
C ARG A 17 14.60 -11.23 -10.71
N ASP A 18 15.77 -10.78 -11.13
CA ASP A 18 16.43 -11.28 -12.34
C ASP A 18 16.65 -12.81 -12.26
N GLU A 19 16.89 -13.35 -11.06
CA GLU A 19 16.96 -14.81 -10.80
C GLU A 19 15.65 -15.56 -11.11
N SER A 20 14.51 -14.91 -10.92
CA SER A 20 13.17 -15.51 -11.12
C SER A 20 12.59 -15.20 -12.52
N PHE A 21 13.10 -14.17 -13.18
CA PHE A 21 12.61 -13.64 -14.45
C PHE A 21 13.71 -13.66 -15.52
N HIS A 22 14.11 -12.48 -16.02
CA HIS A 22 15.28 -12.28 -16.85
C HIS A 22 16.00 -11.00 -16.40
N PRO A 23 17.28 -10.80 -16.77
CA PRO A 23 18.01 -9.58 -16.43
C PRO A 23 17.26 -8.32 -16.83
N GLY A 24 17.16 -7.36 -15.89
CA GLY A 24 16.54 -6.06 -16.12
C GLY A 24 15.01 -6.04 -15.99
N PHE A 25 14.39 -7.10 -15.48
CA PHE A 25 12.93 -7.20 -15.41
C PHE A 25 12.33 -6.15 -14.46
N THR A 26 11.27 -5.49 -14.92
CA THR A 26 10.37 -4.67 -14.09
C THR A 26 8.91 -4.97 -14.41
N GLU A 27 7.99 -4.64 -13.51
CA GLU A 27 6.55 -4.84 -13.81
C GLU A 27 6.01 -3.92 -14.91
N TRP A 28 6.79 -2.94 -15.38
CA TRP A 28 6.43 -2.12 -16.54
C TRP A 28 6.17 -2.98 -17.77
N GLU A 29 6.95 -4.04 -17.96
CA GLU A 29 6.74 -4.99 -19.05
C GLU A 29 5.35 -5.65 -18.99
N LEU A 30 4.84 -5.93 -17.79
CA LEU A 30 3.52 -6.51 -17.59
C LEU A 30 2.41 -5.50 -17.89
N VAL A 31 2.58 -4.26 -17.44
CA VAL A 31 1.66 -3.15 -17.69
C VAL A 31 1.56 -2.88 -19.19
N ALA A 32 2.70 -2.72 -19.86
CA ALA A 32 2.78 -2.46 -21.29
C ALA A 32 2.27 -3.63 -22.15
N ALA A 33 2.45 -4.88 -21.70
CA ALA A 33 1.99 -6.08 -22.42
C ALA A 33 0.50 -6.38 -22.22
N CYS A 34 -0.16 -5.82 -21.20
CA CYS A 34 -1.57 -6.10 -20.95
C CYS A 34 -2.45 -5.61 -22.12
N ARG A 35 -3.46 -6.41 -22.48
CA ARG A 35 -4.43 -6.09 -23.53
C ARG A 35 -5.85 -6.21 -22.97
N PRO A 36 -6.85 -5.56 -23.60
CA PRO A 36 -8.24 -5.75 -23.24
C PRO A 36 -8.61 -7.24 -23.26
N ARG A 37 -9.28 -7.73 -22.21
CA ARG A 37 -9.69 -9.15 -22.07
C ARG A 37 -11.21 -9.35 -22.15
N PHE A 38 -11.94 -8.24 -22.08
CA PHE A 38 -13.40 -8.17 -22.20
C PHE A 38 -13.77 -6.79 -22.76
N GLU A 39 -15.00 -6.64 -23.23
CA GLU A 39 -15.49 -5.39 -23.79
C GLU A 39 -15.43 -4.25 -22.75
N GLY A 40 -14.87 -3.10 -23.15
CA GLY A 40 -14.67 -1.96 -22.24
C GLY A 40 -13.51 -2.10 -21.25
N HIS A 41 -12.70 -3.17 -21.31
CA HIS A 41 -11.53 -3.33 -20.43
C HIS A 41 -10.46 -2.27 -20.71
N ALA A 42 -10.21 -1.39 -19.73
CA ALA A 42 -9.26 -0.29 -19.83
C ALA A 42 -7.79 -0.74 -19.65
N GLN A 43 -7.28 -1.52 -20.61
CA GLN A 43 -5.89 -1.96 -20.69
C GLN A 43 -5.33 -1.79 -22.11
N PRO A 44 -4.01 -1.56 -22.28
CA PRO A 44 -3.06 -1.25 -21.23
C PRO A 44 -3.33 0.13 -20.61
N ARG A 45 -3.04 0.27 -19.32
CA ARG A 45 -2.96 1.58 -18.67
C ARG A 45 -1.58 2.17 -18.93
N VAL A 46 -1.52 3.41 -19.42
CA VAL A 46 -0.27 4.03 -19.89
C VAL A 46 0.05 5.27 -19.04
N PRO A 47 1.23 5.32 -18.38
CA PRO A 47 1.66 6.50 -17.63
C PRO A 47 1.87 7.70 -18.54
N LEU A 48 1.23 8.83 -18.22
CA LEU A 48 1.38 10.07 -18.98
C LEU A 48 2.80 10.66 -18.80
N LEU A 49 3.42 10.43 -17.64
CA LEU A 49 4.80 10.84 -17.35
C LEU A 49 5.85 9.85 -17.84
N GLY A 50 5.43 8.76 -18.49
CA GLY A 50 6.29 7.66 -18.89
C GLY A 50 6.60 6.66 -17.77
N GLU A 51 7.12 5.51 -18.18
CA GLU A 51 7.73 4.52 -17.29
C GLU A 51 9.02 5.08 -16.70
N TYR A 52 9.36 4.69 -15.47
CA TYR A 52 10.53 5.23 -14.78
C TYR A 52 11.18 4.18 -13.88
N ASP A 53 12.47 4.38 -13.61
CA ASP A 53 13.21 3.69 -12.57
C ASP A 53 13.02 4.50 -11.28
N ASP A 54 12.38 3.91 -10.27
CA ASP A 54 12.07 4.59 -9.00
C ASP A 54 13.30 4.81 -8.10
N ARG A 55 14.51 4.49 -8.57
CA ARG A 55 15.78 4.92 -7.96
C ARG A 55 16.30 6.23 -8.53
N ASP A 56 15.72 6.74 -9.62
CA ASP A 56 16.06 8.03 -10.20
C ASP A 56 15.40 9.16 -9.39
N PRO A 57 16.17 9.94 -8.63
CA PRO A 57 15.60 11.01 -7.80
C PRO A 57 14.91 12.10 -8.62
N ILE A 58 15.27 12.31 -9.89
CA ILE A 58 14.63 13.34 -10.72
C ILE A 58 13.21 12.91 -11.11
N GLU A 59 13.05 11.65 -11.52
CA GLU A 59 11.75 11.10 -11.89
C GLU A 59 10.82 10.95 -10.68
N VAL A 60 11.38 10.58 -9.53
CA VAL A 60 10.64 10.53 -8.26
C VAL A 60 10.27 11.94 -7.81
N GLU A 61 11.18 12.92 -7.87
CA GLU A 61 10.92 14.31 -7.49
C GLU A 61 9.72 14.87 -8.24
N ARG A 62 9.69 14.68 -9.56
CA ARG A 62 8.60 15.16 -10.42
C ARG A 62 7.24 14.60 -10.01
N ARG A 63 7.17 13.30 -9.68
CA ARG A 63 5.93 12.62 -9.29
C ARG A 63 5.47 13.03 -7.90
N VAL A 64 6.41 13.09 -6.94
CA VAL A 64 6.13 13.51 -5.57
C VAL A 64 5.69 14.97 -5.53
N ALA A 65 6.41 15.87 -6.20
CA ALA A 65 6.04 17.29 -6.25
C ALA A 65 4.62 17.48 -6.82
N LEU A 66 4.27 16.74 -7.87
CA LEU A 66 2.92 16.78 -8.43
C LEU A 66 1.86 16.26 -7.46
N ALA A 67 2.13 15.15 -6.76
CA ALA A 67 1.22 14.62 -5.75
C ALA A 67 1.02 15.59 -4.57
N ARG A 68 2.10 16.23 -4.12
CA ARG A 68 2.10 17.26 -3.06
C ARG A 68 1.25 18.47 -3.45
N GLU A 69 1.42 18.98 -4.67
CA GLU A 69 0.63 20.11 -5.20
C GLU A 69 -0.88 19.82 -5.19
N HIS A 70 -1.25 18.54 -5.27
CA HIS A 70 -2.63 18.09 -5.30
C HIS A 70 -3.17 17.62 -3.93
N GLY A 71 -2.41 17.83 -2.86
CA GLY A 71 -2.89 17.61 -1.49
C GLY A 71 -2.62 16.23 -0.92
N ILE A 72 -1.61 15.52 -1.43
CA ILE A 72 -1.01 14.39 -0.71
C ILE A 72 -0.06 14.94 0.36
N ASP A 73 -0.36 14.69 1.63
CA ASP A 73 0.39 15.23 2.77
C ASP A 73 1.59 14.35 3.15
N ALA A 74 1.53 13.06 2.88
CA ALA A 74 2.58 12.11 3.23
C ALA A 74 2.63 10.91 2.28
N LEU A 75 3.75 10.19 2.29
CA LEU A 75 3.93 8.94 1.55
C LEU A 75 4.25 7.79 2.51
N VAL A 76 3.68 6.60 2.28
CA VAL A 76 4.00 5.39 3.04
C VAL A 76 4.62 4.35 2.12
N TYR A 77 5.94 4.20 2.20
CA TYR A 77 6.70 3.29 1.35
C TYR A 77 6.60 1.85 1.85
N GLY A 78 6.31 0.92 0.94
CA GLY A 78 6.51 -0.50 1.21
C GLY A 78 7.99 -0.77 1.50
N SER A 79 8.29 -1.32 2.67
CA SER A 79 9.62 -1.76 3.07
C SER A 79 9.64 -3.29 3.12
N PHE A 80 10.45 -3.89 2.25
CA PHE A 80 10.65 -5.34 2.24
C PHE A 80 11.87 -5.68 3.09
N TRP A 81 11.64 -6.53 4.09
CA TRP A 81 12.66 -7.04 5.00
C TRP A 81 12.63 -8.56 4.99
N CYS A 82 13.81 -9.16 4.93
CA CYS A 82 14.03 -10.60 4.97
C CYS A 82 15.22 -10.91 5.87
N ARG A 83 14.99 -11.08 7.17
CA ARG A 83 15.99 -11.58 8.13
C ARG A 83 17.34 -10.89 8.05
N GLY A 84 17.34 -9.56 8.15
CA GLY A 84 18.55 -8.74 8.05
C GLY A 84 18.80 -8.13 6.66
N LYS A 85 18.07 -8.57 5.63
CA LYS A 85 18.21 -8.05 4.26
C LYS A 85 17.04 -7.17 3.88
N ARG A 86 17.34 -5.94 3.45
CA ARG A 86 16.39 -5.05 2.78
C ARG A 86 16.29 -5.42 1.29
N VAL A 87 15.11 -5.25 0.72
CA VAL A 87 14.86 -5.48 -0.71
C VAL A 87 14.07 -4.29 -1.26
N PHE A 88 14.42 -3.85 -2.46
CA PHE A 88 13.87 -2.64 -3.12
C PHE A 88 14.10 -1.33 -2.34
N GLU A 89 15.04 -1.31 -1.42
CA GLU A 89 15.34 -0.14 -0.60
C GLU A 89 15.73 1.10 -1.42
N ASP A 90 16.37 0.89 -2.57
CA ASP A 90 16.88 1.97 -3.41
C ASP A 90 15.77 2.91 -3.89
N ALA A 91 14.51 2.43 -4.00
CA ALA A 91 13.38 3.30 -4.35
C ALA A 91 13.12 4.39 -3.28
N LEU A 92 13.26 4.01 -2.00
CA LEU A 92 13.15 4.94 -0.89
C LEU A 92 14.46 5.70 -0.67
N ASP A 93 15.60 5.01 -0.59
CA ASP A 93 16.89 5.60 -0.20
C ASP A 93 17.48 6.51 -1.27
N ARG A 94 17.44 6.09 -2.53
CA ARG A 94 18.08 6.78 -3.65
C ARG A 94 17.08 7.57 -4.48
N GLY A 95 15.89 7.02 -4.70
CA GLY A 95 14.81 7.72 -5.40
C GLY A 95 14.24 8.84 -4.54
N PHE A 96 13.42 8.49 -3.55
CA PHE A 96 12.71 9.46 -2.73
C PHE A 96 13.63 10.32 -1.89
N LEU A 97 14.39 9.71 -0.97
CA LEU A 97 15.29 10.44 -0.08
C LEU A 97 16.50 11.02 -0.82
N GLY A 98 16.80 10.56 -2.04
CA GLY A 98 17.81 11.22 -2.89
C GLY A 98 17.31 12.48 -3.59
N SER A 99 16.00 12.73 -3.61
CA SER A 99 15.40 13.93 -4.21
C SER A 99 15.31 15.11 -3.22
N GLY A 100 15.26 16.33 -3.74
CA GLY A 100 15.08 17.53 -2.91
C GLY A 100 13.73 17.53 -2.21
N VAL A 101 12.65 17.24 -2.96
CA VAL A 101 11.29 17.20 -2.40
C VAL A 101 11.10 16.06 -1.37
N GLY A 102 11.80 14.94 -1.52
CA GLY A 102 11.68 13.80 -0.61
C GLY A 102 12.39 14.02 0.73
N GLN A 103 13.34 14.94 0.82
CA GLN A 103 13.95 15.36 2.09
C GLN A 103 13.00 16.23 2.94
N GLU A 104 11.98 16.83 2.32
CA GLU A 104 11.02 17.72 2.98
C GLU A 104 9.63 17.07 3.14
N THR A 105 9.27 16.15 2.24
CA THR A 105 7.96 15.51 2.23
C THR A 105 7.82 14.53 3.40
N PRO A 106 6.75 14.63 4.21
CA PRO A 106 6.49 13.66 5.26
C PRO A 106 6.40 12.23 4.71
N PHE A 107 7.07 11.28 5.36
CA PHE A 107 7.02 9.88 4.92
C PHE A 107 7.10 8.89 6.06
N ALA A 108 6.58 7.68 5.84
CA ALA A 108 6.70 6.56 6.74
C ALA A 108 6.98 5.27 5.94
N VAL A 109 7.22 4.17 6.67
CA VAL A 109 7.34 2.84 6.08
C VAL A 109 6.23 1.91 6.54
N MET A 110 5.82 1.02 5.64
CA MET A 110 4.96 -0.13 5.88
C MET A 110 5.79 -1.39 5.69
N TRP A 111 5.84 -2.28 6.67
CA TRP A 111 6.45 -3.60 6.48
C TRP A 111 5.61 -4.43 5.51
N ALA A 112 6.11 -4.57 4.28
CA ALA A 112 5.56 -5.45 3.27
C ALA A 112 5.99 -6.90 3.55
N ASN A 113 5.45 -7.49 4.62
CA ASN A 113 5.75 -8.84 5.13
C ASN A 113 5.26 -10.00 4.22
N ARG A 114 5.00 -9.69 2.94
CA ARG A 114 4.80 -10.63 1.84
C ARG A 114 5.75 -10.28 0.71
N MET A 115 6.68 -11.18 0.40
CA MET A 115 7.64 -10.94 -0.67
C MET A 115 6.97 -10.70 -2.02
N PRO A 116 7.63 -9.93 -2.89
CA PRO A 116 7.21 -9.72 -4.27
C PRO A 116 7.00 -11.06 -4.98
N ARG A 117 6.13 -11.07 -5.99
CA ARG A 117 5.84 -12.29 -6.74
C ARG A 117 7.08 -12.71 -7.52
N ARG A 118 7.42 -14.00 -7.44
CA ARG A 118 8.51 -14.64 -8.20
C ARG A 118 8.05 -15.27 -9.51
N VAL A 119 6.74 -15.27 -9.76
CA VAL A 119 6.16 -15.83 -10.99
C VAL A 119 5.12 -14.85 -11.51
N LEU A 120 5.49 -14.19 -12.61
CA LEU A 120 4.71 -13.23 -13.38
C LEU A 120 5.09 -13.38 -14.88
N PRO A 121 4.16 -13.20 -15.82
CA PRO A 121 2.72 -13.25 -15.57
C PRO A 121 2.30 -14.62 -15.00
N VAL A 122 1.31 -14.65 -14.11
CA VAL A 122 0.76 -15.89 -13.56
C VAL A 122 0.14 -16.69 -14.71
N ARG A 123 0.57 -17.93 -14.93
CA ARG A 123 0.15 -18.76 -16.07
C ARG A 123 -0.82 -19.89 -15.75
N ARG A 124 -1.12 -20.13 -14.47
CA ARG A 124 -1.89 -21.29 -14.01
C ARG A 124 -3.01 -20.87 -13.08
N ALA A 125 -4.25 -20.97 -13.56
CA ALA A 125 -5.43 -20.63 -12.77
C ALA A 125 -5.65 -21.61 -11.59
N ASP A 126 -5.18 -22.85 -11.69
CA ASP A 126 -5.38 -23.91 -10.71
C ASP A 126 -4.46 -23.80 -9.48
N LEU A 127 -3.30 -23.16 -9.59
CA LEU A 127 -2.34 -23.07 -8.48
C LEU A 127 -2.72 -22.02 -7.42
N PRO A 128 -2.36 -22.21 -6.13
CA PRO A 128 -2.56 -21.21 -5.10
C PRO A 128 -2.02 -19.83 -5.51
N VAL A 129 -2.85 -18.79 -5.38
CA VAL A 129 -2.52 -17.39 -5.75
C VAL A 129 -1.41 -16.82 -4.88
N ILE A 130 -1.36 -17.27 -3.63
CA ILE A 130 -0.35 -16.91 -2.65
C ILE A 130 0.46 -18.18 -2.40
N ASP A 131 1.65 -18.23 -2.99
CA ASP A 131 2.64 -19.23 -2.62
C ASP A 131 3.03 -19.00 -1.15
N GLY A 132 2.96 -20.04 -0.32
CA GLY A 132 3.40 -20.00 1.06
C GLY A 132 4.84 -19.52 1.22
N ARG A 133 5.70 -19.69 0.20
CA ARG A 133 7.08 -19.19 0.15
C ARG A 133 7.21 -17.67 0.03
N ARG A 134 6.12 -16.96 -0.27
CA ARG A 134 6.10 -15.48 -0.25
C ARG A 134 6.02 -14.91 1.17
N ARG A 135 5.67 -15.74 2.15
CA ARG A 135 5.71 -15.38 3.56
C ARG A 135 7.18 -15.17 3.94
N VAL A 136 7.49 -14.04 4.56
CA VAL A 136 8.79 -13.84 5.18
C VAL A 136 8.72 -14.46 6.57
N PRO A 137 9.42 -15.57 6.85
CA PRO A 137 9.44 -16.13 8.19
C PRO A 137 10.10 -15.13 9.13
N THR A 138 9.42 -14.80 10.22
CA THR A 138 9.87 -13.86 11.25
C THR A 138 9.84 -14.54 12.61
N ASP A 139 10.69 -14.07 13.51
CA ASP A 139 10.64 -14.37 14.93
C ASP A 139 10.70 -13.05 15.71
N VAL A 140 10.65 -13.13 17.05
CA VAL A 140 10.70 -11.95 17.94
C VAL A 140 11.96 -11.11 17.68
N GLU A 141 13.13 -11.76 17.59
CA GLU A 141 14.40 -11.05 17.37
C GLU A 141 14.46 -10.40 16.00
N ASP A 142 13.94 -11.08 14.97
CA ASP A 142 13.87 -10.53 13.61
C ASP A 142 12.99 -9.29 13.54
N PHE A 143 11.83 -9.29 14.22
CA PHE A 143 10.97 -8.12 14.27
C PHE A 143 11.64 -6.94 14.99
N VAL A 144 12.32 -7.19 16.12
CA VAL A 144 13.10 -6.17 16.84
C VAL A 144 14.23 -5.63 15.94
N ALA A 145 14.93 -6.50 15.22
CA ALA A 145 15.98 -6.11 14.29
C ALA A 145 15.45 -5.27 13.11
N PHE A 146 14.27 -5.64 12.58
CA PHE A 146 13.58 -4.87 11.56
C PHE A 146 13.24 -3.47 12.07
N VAL A 147 12.51 -3.36 13.19
CA VAL A 147 12.12 -2.07 13.79
C VAL A 147 13.35 -1.22 14.10
N GLY A 148 14.38 -1.81 14.71
CA GLY A 148 15.61 -1.10 15.03
C GLY A 148 16.37 -0.61 13.79
N THR A 149 16.27 -1.33 12.67
CA THR A 149 16.82 -0.86 11.39
C THR A 149 16.00 0.29 10.83
N MET A 150 14.67 0.18 10.78
CA MET A 150 13.81 1.29 10.33
C MET A 150 13.99 2.54 11.20
N ALA A 151 14.23 2.37 12.49
CA ALA A 151 14.48 3.47 13.40
C ALA A 151 15.79 4.21 13.10
N ARG A 152 16.89 3.47 12.92
CA ARG A 152 18.21 4.03 12.58
C ARG A 152 18.21 4.74 11.23
N GLU A 153 17.56 4.16 10.23
CA GLU A 153 17.57 4.68 8.86
C GLU A 153 16.57 5.82 8.66
N TYR A 154 15.40 5.75 9.33
CA TYR A 154 14.24 6.59 8.99
C TYR A 154 13.61 7.33 10.17
N PHE A 155 13.35 6.71 11.32
CA PHE A 155 12.56 7.36 12.39
C PHE A 155 13.26 8.62 12.94
N VAL A 156 14.58 8.67 12.82
CA VAL A 156 15.41 9.83 13.22
C VAL A 156 15.28 11.04 12.30
N ARG A 157 14.65 10.89 11.13
CA ARG A 157 14.57 11.96 10.13
C ARG A 157 13.52 12.98 10.53
N PRO A 158 13.79 14.28 10.31
CA PRO A 158 12.87 15.35 10.71
C PRO A 158 11.54 15.33 9.96
N ASN A 159 11.50 14.72 8.78
CA ASN A 159 10.29 14.54 7.97
C ASN A 159 9.68 13.14 8.13
N TYR A 160 10.08 12.35 9.12
CA TYR A 160 9.41 11.07 9.38
C TYR A 160 8.01 11.31 9.93
N LEU A 161 7.03 10.61 9.35
CA LEU A 161 5.62 10.78 9.65
C LEU A 161 5.31 10.30 11.07
N THR A 162 4.67 11.15 11.85
CA THR A 162 4.14 10.80 13.17
C THR A 162 2.63 10.81 13.20
N VAL A 163 2.04 10.02 14.10
CA VAL A 163 0.62 9.99 14.43
C VAL A 163 0.51 10.09 15.96
N GLY A 164 -0.26 11.05 16.47
CA GLY A 164 -0.29 11.34 17.91
C GLY A 164 1.07 11.68 18.53
N GLY A 165 2.04 12.15 17.72
CA GLY A 165 3.42 12.41 18.16
C GLY A 165 4.37 11.21 18.10
N TYR A 166 3.88 10.02 17.76
CA TYR A 166 4.66 8.78 17.70
C TYR A 166 5.04 8.43 16.26
N ALA A 167 6.23 7.88 16.03
CA ALA A 167 6.71 7.46 14.71
C ALA A 167 5.79 6.38 14.12
N TYR A 168 5.21 6.63 12.96
CA TYR A 168 4.27 5.70 12.33
C TYR A 168 4.98 4.52 11.66
N LEU A 169 4.55 3.30 11.93
CA LEU A 169 4.92 2.07 11.22
C LEU A 169 3.65 1.24 11.02
N SER A 170 3.52 0.57 9.88
CA SER A 170 2.43 -0.38 9.67
C SER A 170 2.92 -1.75 9.23
N VAL A 171 2.15 -2.79 9.55
CA VAL A 171 2.40 -4.17 9.11
C VAL A 171 1.36 -4.55 8.07
N PHE A 172 1.79 -4.75 6.82
CA PHE A 172 0.91 -4.94 5.65
C PHE A 172 -0.08 -6.09 5.81
N ASP A 173 0.38 -7.29 6.15
CA ASP A 173 -0.49 -8.41 6.45
C ASP A 173 -0.39 -8.74 7.94
N SER A 174 -1.18 -8.05 8.75
CA SER A 174 -1.19 -8.27 10.20
C SER A 174 -1.72 -9.66 10.56
N THR A 175 -2.56 -10.26 9.71
CA THR A 175 -3.01 -11.66 9.87
C THR A 175 -1.84 -12.61 9.79
N PHE A 176 -1.01 -12.46 8.77
CA PHE A 176 0.18 -13.28 8.60
C PHE A 176 1.17 -13.06 9.75
N PHE A 177 1.38 -11.83 10.20
CA PHE A 177 2.23 -11.53 11.36
C PHE A 177 1.78 -12.28 12.62
N LEU A 178 0.48 -12.26 12.94
CA LEU A 178 -0.07 -12.99 14.08
C LEU A 178 -0.03 -14.52 13.91
N LEU A 179 -0.25 -15.03 12.70
CA LEU A 179 -0.20 -16.47 12.42
C LEU A 179 1.22 -17.02 12.50
N GLU A 180 2.22 -16.25 12.11
CA GLU A 180 3.62 -16.67 12.12
C GLU A 180 4.19 -16.69 13.55
N LEU A 181 3.95 -15.64 14.33
CA LEU A 181 4.50 -15.52 15.69
C LEU A 181 3.61 -16.16 16.77
N GLY A 182 2.33 -16.39 16.46
CA GLY A 182 1.29 -16.60 17.48
C GLY A 182 1.00 -15.32 18.26
N ILE A 183 -0.09 -15.32 19.04
CA ILE A 183 -0.51 -14.15 19.84
C ILE A 183 0.57 -13.75 20.85
N ASP A 184 1.11 -14.71 21.60
CA ASP A 184 2.11 -14.43 22.63
C ASP A 184 3.43 -13.96 22.03
N GLY A 185 3.89 -14.58 20.93
CA GLY A 185 5.10 -14.16 20.23
C GLY A 185 4.95 -12.79 19.57
N ALA A 186 3.79 -12.46 19.00
CA ALA A 186 3.53 -11.14 18.44
C ALA A 186 3.51 -10.06 19.53
N ARG A 187 2.91 -10.36 20.70
CA ARG A 187 2.90 -9.47 21.86
C ARG A 187 4.32 -9.23 22.38
N GLU A 188 5.12 -10.28 22.53
CA GLU A 188 6.51 -10.18 22.93
C GLU A 188 7.34 -9.37 21.91
N ALA A 189 7.17 -9.64 20.61
CA ALA A 189 7.87 -8.92 19.54
C ALA A 189 7.61 -7.41 19.58
N ILE A 190 6.35 -7.00 19.70
CA ILE A 190 5.98 -5.58 19.77
C ILE A 190 6.50 -4.94 21.07
N ALA A 191 6.34 -5.60 22.21
CA ALA A 191 6.83 -5.10 23.50
C ALA A 191 8.35 -4.89 23.45
N ARG A 192 9.11 -5.90 23.00
CA ARG A 192 10.56 -5.83 22.92
C ARG A 192 11.06 -4.82 21.88
N ALA A 193 10.33 -4.62 20.79
CA ALA A 193 10.66 -3.58 19.83
C ALA A 193 10.52 -2.18 20.44
N ARG A 194 9.45 -1.94 21.21
CA ARG A 194 9.25 -0.67 21.95
C ARG A 194 10.31 -0.47 23.04
N GLU A 195 10.61 -1.51 23.82
CA GLU A 195 11.69 -1.47 24.81
C GLU A 195 13.04 -1.16 24.18
N TRP A 196 13.34 -1.77 23.02
CA TRP A 196 14.56 -1.49 22.28
C TRP A 196 14.63 -0.03 21.80
N LEU A 197 13.53 0.51 21.26
CA LEU A 197 13.47 1.92 20.84
C LEU A 197 13.73 2.86 22.02
N ALA A 198 13.05 2.64 23.15
CA ALA A 198 13.23 3.44 24.36
C ALA A 198 14.66 3.34 24.92
N ALA A 199 15.24 2.15 24.97
CA ALA A 199 16.60 1.93 25.47
C ALA A 199 17.71 2.54 24.59
N ASN A 200 17.37 2.93 23.35
CA ASN A 200 18.30 3.53 22.40
C ASN A 200 17.89 4.97 22.01
N ASP A 201 17.04 5.62 22.81
CA ASP A 201 16.60 7.02 22.64
C ASP A 201 15.96 7.33 21.27
N PHE A 202 15.28 6.34 20.66
CA PHE A 202 14.49 6.57 19.45
C PHE A 202 13.07 7.03 19.77
N PRO A 203 12.38 7.68 18.82
CA PRO A 203 10.97 8.02 18.96
C PRO A 203 10.11 6.81 19.30
N GLU A 204 9.13 7.02 20.16
CA GLU A 204 8.10 6.03 20.46
C GLU A 204 7.27 5.69 19.20
N LEU A 205 6.76 4.47 19.15
CA LEU A 205 6.14 3.87 17.96
C LEU A 205 4.61 3.99 17.96
N HIS A 206 4.03 4.36 16.82
CA HIS A 206 2.62 4.08 16.50
C HIS A 206 2.58 2.93 15.49
N LEU A 207 2.08 1.77 15.91
CA LEU A 207 2.03 0.56 15.11
C LEU A 207 0.61 0.30 14.59
N ALA A 208 0.42 0.37 13.28
CA ALA A 208 -0.85 0.10 12.61
C ALA A 208 -0.92 -1.32 12.03
N ALA A 209 -2.04 -2.00 12.23
CA ALA A 209 -2.35 -3.27 11.58
C ALA A 209 -3.09 -3.03 10.25
N ILE A 210 -2.59 -3.63 9.17
CA ILE A 210 -3.23 -3.60 7.84
C ILE A 210 -3.84 -4.95 7.52
N ASP A 211 -5.03 -4.91 6.91
CA ASP A 211 -5.79 -6.06 6.41
C ASP A 211 -5.96 -7.22 7.43
N PRO A 212 -6.30 -6.96 8.72
CA PRO A 212 -6.59 -8.04 9.65
C PRO A 212 -7.83 -8.83 9.24
N SER A 213 -7.72 -10.15 9.25
CA SER A 213 -8.83 -11.06 9.04
C SER A 213 -9.79 -11.03 10.22
N ALA A 214 -11.02 -11.50 9.99
CA ALA A 214 -12.02 -11.64 11.05
C ALA A 214 -11.55 -12.53 12.21
N ASP A 215 -10.65 -13.49 11.94
CA ASP A 215 -10.17 -14.44 12.94
C ASP A 215 -9.16 -13.82 13.92
N VAL A 216 -8.44 -12.76 13.51
CA VAL A 216 -7.35 -12.17 14.32
C VAL A 216 -7.65 -10.76 14.80
N ILE A 217 -8.62 -10.07 14.18
CA ILE A 217 -8.87 -8.65 14.41
C ILE A 217 -9.14 -8.33 15.89
N GLY A 218 -9.85 -9.21 16.61
CA GLY A 218 -10.17 -9.04 18.03
C GLY A 218 -8.96 -9.10 18.97
N SER A 219 -7.82 -9.64 18.52
CA SER A 219 -6.60 -9.76 19.31
C SER A 219 -5.63 -8.59 19.11
N LEU A 220 -5.88 -7.66 18.19
CA LEU A 220 -4.87 -6.64 17.85
C LEU A 220 -4.53 -5.71 19.02
N ARG A 221 -5.55 -5.28 19.78
CA ARG A 221 -5.35 -4.42 20.95
C ARG A 221 -4.51 -5.09 22.04
N GLU A 222 -4.78 -6.37 22.34
CA GLU A 222 -4.03 -7.12 23.37
C GLU A 222 -2.61 -7.50 22.93
N VAL A 223 -2.36 -7.55 21.63
CA VAL A 223 -1.05 -7.81 21.03
C VAL A 223 -0.18 -6.54 21.03
N GLY A 224 -0.78 -5.35 21.05
CA GLY A 224 -0.06 -4.07 21.20
C GLY A 224 -0.04 -3.19 19.94
N PHE A 225 -0.97 -3.41 19.01
CA PHE A 225 -1.25 -2.47 17.92
C PHE A 225 -2.01 -1.24 18.42
N ASP A 226 -1.74 -0.09 17.81
CA ASP A 226 -2.34 1.20 18.20
C ASP A 226 -3.53 1.60 17.32
N SER A 227 -3.61 1.06 16.10
CA SER A 227 -4.69 1.36 15.16
C SER A 227 -4.86 0.27 14.09
N VAL A 228 -5.98 0.33 13.39
CA VAL A 228 -6.26 -0.51 12.22
C VAL A 228 -6.46 0.37 10.98
N THR A 229 -5.99 -0.12 9.84
CA THR A 229 -6.31 0.44 8.53
C THR A 229 -6.40 -0.71 7.52
N GLN A 230 -6.47 -0.38 6.23
CA GLN A 230 -6.44 -1.32 5.14
C GLN A 230 -5.49 -0.81 4.05
N TYR A 231 -5.04 -1.70 3.18
CA TYR A 231 -4.32 -1.30 1.98
C TYR A 231 -5.33 -0.96 0.89
N VAL A 232 -5.72 -1.95 0.07
CA VAL A 232 -6.83 -1.83 -0.89
C VAL A 232 -8.00 -2.67 -0.39
N LEU A 233 -9.12 -2.02 -0.07
CA LEU A 233 -10.36 -2.69 0.33
C LEU A 233 -11.16 -3.23 -0.87
N LEU A 234 -10.86 -2.77 -2.09
CA LEU A 234 -11.47 -3.26 -3.32
C LEU A 234 -10.60 -4.38 -3.93
N PRO A 235 -11.17 -5.37 -4.62
CA PRO A 235 -12.60 -5.60 -4.86
C PRO A 235 -13.23 -6.42 -3.72
N GLU A 236 -14.48 -6.83 -3.88
CA GLU A 236 -15.01 -7.98 -3.15
C GLU A 236 -14.47 -9.28 -3.75
N TRP A 237 -13.73 -10.07 -2.98
CA TRP A 237 -13.05 -11.26 -3.47
C TRP A 237 -13.99 -12.42 -3.81
N LYS A 238 -15.24 -12.38 -3.34
CA LYS A 238 -16.27 -13.38 -3.61
C LYS A 238 -17.48 -12.76 -4.30
N GLY A 239 -17.91 -13.33 -5.41
CA GLY A 239 -19.11 -12.90 -6.11
C GLY A 239 -18.82 -12.52 -7.55
N ASP A 240 -19.41 -11.42 -8.02
CA ASP A 240 -19.27 -10.99 -9.40
C ASP A 240 -17.80 -10.67 -9.73
N PRO A 241 -17.21 -11.27 -10.78
CA PRO A 241 -15.85 -10.97 -11.20
C PRO A 241 -15.69 -9.57 -11.83
N SER A 242 -16.79 -8.85 -12.12
CA SER A 242 -16.78 -7.45 -12.55
C SER A 242 -17.61 -6.60 -11.59
N GLN A 243 -17.00 -5.60 -10.96
CA GLN A 243 -17.66 -4.83 -9.90
C GLN A 243 -17.66 -3.34 -10.24
N ASP A 244 -18.81 -2.69 -10.07
CA ASP A 244 -18.93 -1.24 -10.23
C ASP A 244 -18.21 -0.50 -9.09
N TYR A 245 -17.37 0.47 -9.45
CA TYR A 245 -16.54 1.23 -8.52
C TYR A 245 -17.37 1.95 -7.46
N ALA A 246 -18.39 2.71 -7.87
CA ALA A 246 -19.17 3.54 -6.96
C ALA A 246 -19.90 2.68 -5.92
N THR A 247 -20.48 1.57 -6.37
CA THR A 247 -21.14 0.58 -5.51
C THR A 247 -20.15 -0.05 -4.52
N ALA A 248 -19.00 -0.49 -5.01
CA ALA A 248 -18.01 -1.15 -4.17
C ALA A 248 -17.39 -0.18 -3.16
N ALA A 249 -17.02 1.03 -3.58
CA ALA A 249 -16.45 2.06 -2.71
C ALA A 249 -17.44 2.49 -1.61
N ALA A 250 -18.72 2.68 -1.94
CA ALA A 250 -19.75 3.00 -0.96
C ALA A 250 -19.90 1.88 0.09
N ARG A 251 -19.93 0.62 -0.35
CA ARG A 251 -19.97 -0.54 0.55
C ARG A 251 -18.76 -0.58 1.49
N ARG A 252 -17.54 -0.31 1.00
CA ARG A 252 -16.34 -0.29 1.85
C ARG A 252 -16.37 0.83 2.89
N ALA A 253 -16.92 1.98 2.55
CA ALA A 253 -17.10 3.07 3.50
C ALA A 253 -18.01 2.67 4.67
N ASP A 254 -19.06 1.88 4.41
CA ASP A 254 -19.98 1.41 5.45
C ASP A 254 -19.35 0.38 6.42
N GLU A 255 -18.21 -0.22 6.06
CA GLU A 255 -17.52 -1.26 6.84
C GLU A 255 -16.52 -0.68 7.87
N TRP A 256 -16.08 0.58 7.72
CA TRP A 256 -15.02 1.21 8.50
C TRP A 256 -15.27 1.21 10.02
N ALA A 257 -16.46 1.64 10.45
CA ALA A 257 -16.83 1.64 11.87
C ALA A 257 -16.78 0.22 12.46
N GLY A 258 -17.14 -0.80 11.68
CA GLY A 258 -17.08 -2.19 12.10
C GLY A 258 -15.64 -2.69 12.32
N TYR A 259 -14.65 -2.18 11.60
CA TYR A 259 -13.24 -2.51 11.87
C TYR A 259 -12.78 -1.94 13.21
N ALA A 260 -13.16 -0.70 13.53
CA ALA A 260 -12.87 -0.09 14.82
C ALA A 260 -13.51 -0.87 15.97
N GLU A 261 -14.80 -1.22 15.83
CA GLU A 261 -15.54 -2.00 16.83
C GLU A 261 -14.91 -3.38 17.07
N ARG A 262 -14.68 -4.16 16.00
CA ARG A 262 -14.17 -5.54 16.12
C ARG A 262 -12.74 -5.61 16.62
N SER A 263 -11.90 -4.63 16.29
CA SER A 263 -10.52 -4.57 16.79
C SER A 263 -10.43 -3.97 18.19
N GLY A 264 -11.47 -3.23 18.58
CA GLY A 264 -11.44 -2.33 19.71
C GLY A 264 -10.47 -1.19 19.54
N LEU A 265 -9.83 -0.96 18.38
CA LEU A 265 -8.83 0.09 18.13
C LEU A 265 -9.39 1.20 17.24
N PRO A 266 -8.80 2.41 17.25
CA PRO A 266 -9.11 3.43 16.25
C PRO A 266 -8.87 2.92 14.81
N TYR A 267 -9.68 3.40 13.87
CA TYR A 267 -9.60 3.01 12.47
C TYR A 267 -9.29 4.21 11.57
N MET A 268 -8.20 4.12 10.79
CA MET A 268 -7.87 5.10 9.77
C MET A 268 -8.35 4.59 8.41
N PRO A 269 -9.19 5.35 7.67
CA PRO A 269 -9.77 4.86 6.42
C PRO A 269 -8.73 4.80 5.30
N SER A 270 -8.90 3.83 4.41
CA SER A 270 -8.16 3.72 3.16
C SER A 270 -9.11 3.62 1.97
N VAL A 271 -8.82 4.38 0.91
CA VAL A 271 -9.56 4.36 -0.36
C VAL A 271 -8.60 4.10 -1.52
N ALA A 272 -9.13 3.62 -2.64
CA ALA A 272 -8.34 3.37 -3.85
C ALA A 272 -9.05 3.92 -5.08
N PRO A 273 -8.34 4.43 -6.11
CA PRO A 273 -8.94 4.87 -7.36
C PRO A 273 -9.58 3.76 -8.20
N GLY A 274 -9.18 2.50 -7.98
CA GLY A 274 -9.68 1.35 -8.72
C GLY A 274 -9.04 0.05 -8.25
N TRP A 275 -9.24 -1.02 -9.01
CA TRP A 275 -8.52 -2.29 -8.85
C TRP A 275 -8.62 -3.12 -10.13
N ASP A 276 -7.48 -3.52 -10.68
CA ASP A 276 -7.38 -4.46 -11.79
C ASP A 276 -5.96 -5.05 -11.86
N ALA A 277 -5.80 -6.27 -11.33
CA ALA A 277 -4.54 -7.00 -11.36
C ALA A 277 -4.27 -7.73 -12.68
N SER A 278 -5.10 -7.56 -13.71
CA SER A 278 -4.97 -8.25 -15.00
C SER A 278 -3.56 -8.24 -15.62
N PRO A 279 -2.76 -7.15 -15.54
CA PRO A 279 -1.38 -7.14 -16.03
C PRO A 279 -0.52 -8.26 -15.45
N ARG A 280 -0.76 -8.68 -14.21
CA ARG A 280 -0.02 -9.75 -13.54
C ARG A 280 -0.40 -11.16 -14.00
N GLY A 281 -1.46 -11.32 -14.81
CA GLY A 281 -1.93 -12.61 -15.33
C GLY A 281 -1.53 -12.85 -16.77
N ALA A 282 -1.36 -14.11 -17.17
CA ALA A 282 -1.21 -14.48 -18.58
C ALA A 282 -2.54 -14.29 -19.32
N ASP A 283 -2.48 -13.97 -20.60
CA ASP A 283 -3.70 -13.87 -21.40
C ASP A 283 -4.22 -15.26 -21.78
N PHE A 284 -5.48 -15.54 -21.43
CA PHE A 284 -6.20 -16.76 -21.81
C PHE A 284 -7.32 -16.49 -22.82
N GLY A 285 -7.29 -15.31 -23.45
CA GLY A 285 -8.35 -14.84 -24.32
C GLY A 285 -9.69 -14.70 -23.56
N PRO A 286 -10.83 -15.07 -24.16
CA PRO A 286 -12.15 -14.85 -23.56
C PRO A 286 -12.41 -15.71 -22.32
N ALA A 287 -11.64 -16.78 -22.09
CA ALA A 287 -11.75 -17.62 -20.90
C ALA A 287 -11.02 -16.97 -19.72
N ARG A 288 -11.58 -15.90 -19.16
CA ARG A 288 -11.05 -15.22 -17.97
C ARG A 288 -11.22 -16.09 -16.72
N PRO A 289 -10.14 -16.50 -16.04
CA PRO A 289 -10.25 -17.21 -14.78
C PRO A 289 -10.96 -16.39 -13.70
N ASP A 290 -11.85 -17.03 -12.94
CA ASP A 290 -12.49 -16.46 -11.76
C ASP A 290 -11.57 -16.57 -10.53
N LYS A 291 -10.42 -15.88 -10.63
CA LYS A 291 -9.36 -15.89 -9.62
C LYS A 291 -8.37 -14.77 -9.87
N TYR A 292 -7.71 -14.29 -8.81
CA TYR A 292 -6.56 -13.41 -8.97
C TYR A 292 -5.48 -14.08 -9.86
N PRO A 293 -4.77 -13.32 -10.70
CA PRO A 293 -4.90 -11.88 -10.94
C PRO A 293 -5.96 -11.48 -11.98
N TRP A 294 -6.70 -12.44 -12.54
CA TRP A 294 -7.65 -12.19 -13.62
C TRP A 294 -9.01 -11.65 -13.16
N SER A 295 -9.44 -12.03 -11.97
CA SER A 295 -10.69 -11.60 -11.34
C SER A 295 -10.51 -11.50 -9.81
N PRO A 296 -11.33 -10.70 -9.12
CA PRO A 296 -12.25 -9.72 -9.67
C PRO A 296 -11.52 -8.49 -10.23
N VAL A 297 -12.21 -7.75 -11.10
CA VAL A 297 -11.81 -6.42 -11.57
C VAL A 297 -12.87 -5.40 -11.17
N VAL A 298 -12.44 -4.19 -10.85
CA VAL A 298 -13.32 -3.04 -10.64
C VAL A 298 -13.40 -2.25 -11.93
N THR A 299 -14.63 -1.93 -12.31
CA THR A 299 -15.02 -1.23 -13.54
C THR A 299 -15.84 0.01 -13.18
N GLY A 300 -15.98 0.95 -14.12
CA GLY A 300 -16.72 2.19 -13.87
C GLY A 300 -15.94 3.18 -12.99
N GLU A 301 -14.65 2.94 -12.77
CA GLU A 301 -13.78 3.87 -12.07
C GLU A 301 -13.66 5.19 -12.84
N HIS A 302 -13.80 6.30 -12.11
CA HIS A 302 -13.73 7.66 -12.64
C HIS A 302 -13.25 8.62 -11.54
N PRO A 303 -12.48 9.68 -11.86
CA PRO A 303 -12.03 10.66 -10.87
C PRO A 303 -13.13 11.24 -9.97
N ASP A 304 -14.33 11.49 -10.50
CA ASP A 304 -15.46 11.98 -9.71
C ASP A 304 -15.93 11.00 -8.63
N GLU A 305 -15.95 9.69 -8.93
CA GLU A 305 -16.36 8.67 -7.98
C GLU A 305 -15.28 8.42 -6.93
N PHE A 306 -14.00 8.44 -7.35
CA PHE A 306 -12.88 8.42 -6.41
C PHE A 306 -12.90 9.64 -5.48
N ARG A 307 -13.17 10.85 -6.00
CA ARG A 307 -13.37 12.05 -5.18
C ARG A 307 -14.42 11.81 -4.10
N ARG A 308 -15.60 11.29 -4.47
CA ARG A 308 -16.70 11.00 -3.51
C ARG A 308 -16.28 9.98 -2.45
N ALA A 309 -15.51 8.96 -2.82
CA ALA A 309 -14.99 7.97 -1.87
C ALA A 309 -14.01 8.63 -0.89
N LEU A 310 -13.11 9.48 -1.38
CA LEU A 310 -12.14 10.21 -0.56
C LEU A 310 -12.81 11.26 0.35
N GLU A 311 -13.84 11.96 -0.12
CA GLU A 311 -14.65 12.87 0.71
C GLU A 311 -15.26 12.14 1.92
N ARG A 312 -15.79 10.92 1.71
CA ARG A 312 -16.30 10.08 2.80
C ARG A 312 -15.20 9.69 3.78
N ALA A 313 -14.03 9.31 3.27
CA ALA A 313 -12.89 8.92 4.11
C ALA A 313 -12.38 10.10 4.95
N LEU A 314 -12.25 11.28 4.36
CA LEU A 314 -11.83 12.49 5.06
C LEU A 314 -12.85 12.98 6.10
N ALA A 315 -14.14 12.68 5.91
CA ALA A 315 -15.21 12.98 6.85
C ALA A 315 -15.36 11.92 7.96
N PHE A 316 -14.70 10.77 7.85
CA PHE A 316 -14.76 9.70 8.84
C PHE A 316 -13.95 10.07 10.09
N ASP A 317 -14.58 10.00 11.26
CA ASP A 317 -13.89 10.18 12.53
C ASP A 317 -13.08 8.91 12.86
N SER A 318 -11.76 8.99 12.67
CA SER A 318 -10.87 7.87 12.97
C SER A 318 -10.71 7.55 14.46
N GLY A 319 -11.03 8.50 15.34
CA GLY A 319 -10.69 8.40 16.76
C GLY A 319 -9.18 8.46 17.06
N VAL A 320 -8.37 8.95 16.12
CA VAL A 320 -6.91 9.13 16.27
C VAL A 320 -6.55 10.61 16.17
N ASP A 321 -5.84 11.12 17.18
CA ASP A 321 -5.24 12.45 17.14
C ASP A 321 -4.21 12.54 16.01
N ASP A 322 -4.37 13.55 15.16
CA ASP A 322 -3.56 13.71 13.94
C ASP A 322 -3.60 12.47 13.01
N GLY A 323 -4.76 11.81 12.95
CA GLY A 323 -4.98 10.62 12.13
C GLY A 323 -4.80 10.85 10.62
N LEU A 324 -4.70 9.72 9.91
CA LEU A 324 -4.45 9.66 8.47
C LEU A 324 -5.67 9.13 7.71
N THR A 325 -5.90 9.66 6.52
CA THR A 325 -6.69 9.02 5.46
C THR A 325 -5.71 8.48 4.42
N PHE A 326 -5.79 7.18 4.13
CA PHE A 326 -4.89 6.53 3.18
C PHE A 326 -5.48 6.50 1.77
N VAL A 327 -4.60 6.62 0.79
CA VAL A 327 -4.90 6.29 -0.61
C VAL A 327 -3.99 5.15 -1.04
N ALA A 328 -4.58 4.04 -1.46
CA ALA A 328 -3.89 2.96 -2.15
C ALA A 328 -4.12 3.14 -3.67
N SER A 329 -3.17 3.66 -4.42
CA SER A 329 -1.81 4.06 -4.03
C SER A 329 -1.32 5.23 -4.90
N LEU A 330 -0.09 5.71 -4.70
CA LEU A 330 0.54 6.62 -5.65
C LEU A 330 0.77 5.93 -7.00
N ASN A 331 1.31 4.72 -7.01
CA ASN A 331 1.98 4.16 -8.20
C ASN A 331 1.83 2.64 -8.42
N GLU A 332 0.82 1.96 -7.89
CA GLU A 332 0.64 0.51 -8.10
C GLU A 332 -0.07 0.19 -9.43
N TRP A 333 0.64 0.49 -10.52
CA TRP A 333 0.18 0.33 -11.91
C TRP A 333 -0.23 -1.11 -12.28
N SER A 334 0.50 -2.11 -11.78
CA SER A 334 0.28 -3.52 -12.11
C SER A 334 -0.98 -4.12 -11.46
N GLU A 335 -1.56 -3.43 -10.47
CA GLU A 335 -2.85 -3.75 -9.86
C GLU A 335 -3.92 -2.68 -10.10
N GLY A 336 -3.63 -1.67 -10.93
CA GLY A 336 -4.62 -0.71 -11.38
C GLY A 336 -5.16 0.21 -10.28
N HIS A 337 -4.41 0.44 -9.21
CA HIS A 337 -4.75 1.43 -8.18
C HIS A 337 -3.58 2.40 -8.01
N TYR A 338 -3.66 3.54 -8.71
CA TYR A 338 -2.59 4.54 -8.74
C TYR A 338 -3.20 5.95 -8.84
N LEU A 339 -2.47 6.94 -8.34
CA LEU A 339 -2.79 8.37 -8.49
C LEU A 339 -1.97 9.02 -9.60
N GLU A 340 -0.84 8.42 -9.98
CA GLU A 340 0.02 8.97 -11.02
C GLU A 340 -0.76 9.24 -12.33
N PRO A 341 -0.40 10.31 -13.06
CA PRO A 341 -1.12 10.67 -14.28
C PRO A 341 -1.07 9.57 -15.34
N ASP A 342 -2.22 9.31 -15.96
CA ASP A 342 -2.36 8.34 -17.05
C ASP A 342 -2.95 8.98 -18.32
N THR A 343 -2.93 8.25 -19.43
CA THR A 343 -3.47 8.76 -20.70
C THR A 343 -5.00 8.81 -20.77
N ARG A 344 -5.72 8.22 -19.80
CA ARG A 344 -7.19 8.15 -19.79
C ARG A 344 -7.79 9.38 -19.10
N PHE A 345 -7.19 9.80 -18.00
CA PHE A 345 -7.68 10.88 -17.15
C PHE A 345 -6.67 12.00 -16.93
N GLY A 346 -5.46 11.91 -17.49
CA GLY A 346 -4.42 12.89 -17.24
C GLY A 346 -4.12 12.98 -15.75
N ASN A 347 -4.21 14.19 -15.18
CA ASN A 347 -4.05 14.42 -13.74
C ASN A 347 -5.33 14.13 -12.94
N GLY A 348 -6.41 13.64 -13.56
CA GLY A 348 -7.75 13.58 -12.96
C GLY A 348 -7.81 12.95 -11.57
N TRP A 349 -7.03 11.88 -11.32
CA TRP A 349 -6.95 11.27 -9.98
C TRP A 349 -6.40 12.22 -8.91
N LEU A 350 -5.34 12.95 -9.22
CA LEU A 350 -4.77 13.98 -8.34
C LEU A 350 -5.70 15.20 -8.22
N GLU A 351 -6.37 15.59 -9.30
CA GLU A 351 -7.37 16.66 -9.27
C GLU A 351 -8.55 16.31 -8.35
N ALA A 352 -8.95 15.04 -8.32
CA ALA A 352 -9.94 14.53 -7.38
C ALA A 352 -9.48 14.62 -5.92
N VAL A 353 -8.20 14.32 -5.61
CA VAL A 353 -7.63 14.55 -4.27
C VAL A 353 -7.76 16.00 -3.86
N ARG A 354 -7.30 16.92 -4.73
CA ARG A 354 -7.36 18.37 -4.47
C ARG A 354 -8.79 18.86 -4.27
N ALA A 355 -9.73 18.35 -5.06
CA ALA A 355 -11.14 18.72 -4.97
C ALA A 355 -11.78 18.24 -3.66
N ALA A 356 -11.52 16.98 -3.24
CA ALA A 356 -12.06 16.42 -2.00
C ALA A 356 -11.61 17.24 -0.77
N ARG A 357 -10.36 17.72 -0.77
CA ARG A 357 -9.83 18.53 0.34
C ARG A 357 -10.47 19.91 0.46
N ARG A 358 -10.72 20.60 -0.66
CA ARG A 358 -11.32 21.95 -0.65
C ARG A 358 -12.70 21.98 -0.01
N LEU A 359 -13.44 20.88 -0.05
CA LEU A 359 -14.77 20.81 0.57
C LEU A 359 -14.70 20.75 2.09
N ILE A 360 -13.61 20.24 2.65
CA ILE A 360 -13.45 20.03 4.10
C ILE A 360 -12.65 21.17 4.74
N HIS A 361 -11.77 21.80 3.96
CA HIS A 361 -11.04 23.00 4.32
C HIS A 361 -11.28 24.08 3.26
N PRO A 362 -12.43 24.78 3.31
CA PRO A 362 -12.73 25.89 2.42
C PRO A 362 -11.92 27.11 2.90
N ASP A 363 -10.67 27.21 2.47
CA ASP A 363 -9.90 28.47 2.52
C ASP A 363 -10.30 29.39 1.35
#